data_AF-A0A4V1N2D2-F1
#
_entry.id   AF-A0A4V1N2D2-F1
#
_cell.length_a   1.000
_cell.length_b   1.000
_cell.length_c   1.000
_cell.angle_alpha   90.00
_cell.angle_beta   90.00
_cell.angle_gamma   90.00
#
_symmetry.space_group_name_H-M   'P 1'
#
loop_
_entity.id
_entity.type
_entity.pdbx_description
1 polymer ?
#
loop_
_entity_poly.entity_id
_entity_poly.type
_entity_poly.pdbx_seq_one_letter_code
_entity_poly.pdbx_strand_id
1 'polypeptide(L)'
;MKSKLILAGIATFIGLSANAQEKITNEAHKQIPIKNQDSIAKVKTVQLLDFKEAEINENLTETTAKKVENGALNEMSNATNDAQKEMEKAAKNAEKAKAKALKLEEDKVKAEEKRVRAEEKRLKDMEKERKRMEKEREKAEKERKKAEKEREKAAKAKEKLANAKEKEEDLNKEIEKDQAKFDKLNKNGKLSPEDIEKWNEKIKKKTEKVEEQRNKIKKAEKEAYKY
;
A
#
# COMPACT_ATOMS: atom_id res chain seq x y z
N MET A 1 21.33 -14.98 2.87
CA MET A 1 21.44 -16.43 2.55
C MET A 1 20.59 -16.72 1.33
N LYS A 2 20.87 -17.77 0.53
CA LYS A 2 20.16 -18.07 -0.72
C LYS A 2 19.60 -19.50 -0.71
N SER A 3 18.27 -19.65 -0.75
CA SER A 3 17.55 -20.92 -0.93
C SER A 3 16.48 -20.67 -2.00
N LYS A 4 16.74 -21.00 -3.27
CA LYS A 4 16.64 -22.33 -3.91
C LYS A 4 15.18 -22.80 -4.06
N LEU A 5 14.79 -23.03 -5.31
CA LEU A 5 13.48 -23.56 -5.71
C LEU A 5 13.27 -24.99 -5.19
N ILE A 6 12.00 -25.36 -5.03
CA ILE A 6 11.54 -26.75 -5.22
C ILE A 6 10.42 -26.68 -6.27
N LEU A 7 10.46 -27.60 -7.23
CA LEU A 7 9.55 -27.67 -8.36
C LEU A 7 8.95 -29.08 -8.41
N ALA A 8 7.62 -29.18 -8.29
CA ALA A 8 6.86 -30.40 -8.55
C ALA A 8 5.44 -30.02 -9.03
N GLY A 9 4.84 -30.65 -10.04
CA GLY A 9 5.31 -31.80 -10.81
C GLY A 9 4.37 -33.00 -10.69
N ILE A 10 3.10 -32.81 -11.06
CA ILE A 10 2.07 -33.85 -11.03
C ILE A 10 1.39 -33.93 -12.40
N ALA A 11 1.67 -35.03 -13.10
CA ALA A 11 0.76 -35.63 -14.07
C ALA A 11 -0.16 -36.61 -13.28
N THR A 12 -1.22 -37.25 -13.80
CA THR A 12 -1.38 -37.80 -15.15
C THR A 12 -2.84 -38.26 -15.39
N PHE A 13 -3.22 -38.38 -16.68
CA PHE A 13 -4.01 -39.50 -17.24
C PHE A 13 -5.56 -39.53 -17.20
N ILE A 14 -6.10 -40.41 -18.08
CA ILE A 14 -7.51 -40.84 -18.29
C ILE A 14 -8.45 -39.76 -18.89
N GLY A 15 -9.18 -40.00 -19.98
CA GLY A 15 -9.19 -41.16 -20.88
C GLY A 15 -10.32 -41.08 -21.93
N LEU A 16 -10.12 -41.64 -23.13
CA LEU A 16 -11.17 -41.78 -24.15
C LEU A 16 -11.86 -43.15 -24.03
N SER A 17 -13.17 -43.18 -24.30
CA SER A 17 -13.92 -44.40 -24.61
C SER A 17 -14.88 -44.11 -25.76
N ALA A 18 -14.70 -44.77 -26.90
CA ALA A 18 -15.64 -44.79 -28.01
C ALA A 18 -16.04 -46.24 -28.26
N ASN A 19 -17.35 -46.51 -28.35
CA ASN A 19 -17.89 -47.83 -28.65
C ASN A 19 -18.49 -47.84 -30.06
N ALA A 20 -18.34 -48.97 -30.75
CA ALA A 20 -18.87 -49.24 -32.08
C ALA A 20 -19.38 -50.69 -32.15
N GLN A 21 -19.93 -51.08 -33.31
CA GLN A 21 -20.38 -52.44 -33.67
C GLN A 21 -21.65 -52.92 -32.92
N GLU A 22 -22.55 -53.73 -33.51
CA GLU A 22 -22.61 -54.24 -34.88
C GLU A 22 -24.03 -54.55 -35.39
N LYS A 23 -24.13 -54.95 -36.67
CA LYS A 23 -25.33 -55.51 -37.29
C LYS A 23 -25.47 -57.01 -36.98
N ILE A 24 -26.69 -57.55 -37.09
CA ILE A 24 -26.91 -58.99 -37.32
C ILE A 24 -27.89 -59.17 -38.50
N THR A 25 -27.58 -60.13 -39.36
CA THR A 25 -28.41 -60.62 -40.49
C THR A 25 -28.28 -62.13 -40.57
N ASN A 26 -29.36 -62.84 -40.95
CA ASN A 26 -29.41 -64.17 -41.60
C ASN A 26 -30.90 -64.58 -41.75
N GLU A 27 -31.40 -65.14 -42.88
CA GLU A 27 -31.18 -66.48 -43.49
C GLU A 27 -31.82 -67.66 -42.71
N ALA A 28 -32.42 -68.71 -43.32
CA ALA A 28 -32.92 -68.96 -44.70
C ALA A 28 -33.67 -70.33 -44.82
N HIS A 29 -34.19 -70.64 -46.02
CA HIS A 29 -34.40 -71.96 -46.66
C HIS A 29 -35.50 -72.99 -46.23
N LYS A 30 -36.38 -73.34 -47.21
CA LYS A 30 -36.78 -74.68 -47.78
C LYS A 30 -38.21 -74.61 -48.39
N GLN A 31 -38.62 -75.08 -49.59
CA GLN A 31 -38.32 -76.23 -50.50
C GLN A 31 -38.72 -77.62 -49.93
N ILE A 32 -39.31 -78.63 -50.59
CA ILE A 32 -39.87 -78.97 -51.97
C ILE A 32 -40.68 -80.32 -51.80
N PRO A 33 -41.51 -80.96 -52.71
CA PRO A 33 -41.67 -80.88 -54.19
C PRO A 33 -43.13 -80.90 -54.82
N ILE A 34 -43.21 -80.42 -56.08
CA ILE A 34 -43.85 -80.97 -57.33
C ILE A 34 -44.87 -82.13 -57.29
N LYS A 35 -45.99 -81.99 -58.04
CA LYS A 35 -46.53 -82.99 -59.02
C LYS A 35 -47.47 -82.36 -60.08
N ASN A 36 -47.64 -83.01 -61.24
CA ASN A 36 -48.25 -82.45 -62.46
C ASN A 36 -49.66 -83.01 -62.73
N GLN A 37 -50.56 -82.22 -63.35
CA GLN A 37 -51.09 -82.48 -64.71
C GLN A 37 -52.04 -81.37 -65.27
N ASP A 38 -52.35 -81.51 -66.57
CA ASP A 38 -53.53 -81.02 -67.33
C ASP A 38 -53.74 -79.51 -67.61
N SER A 39 -53.09 -79.06 -68.68
CA SER A 39 -53.66 -78.53 -69.94
C SER A 39 -54.97 -77.69 -69.95
N ILE A 40 -54.92 -76.58 -70.73
CA ILE A 40 -56.06 -75.90 -71.39
C ILE A 40 -57.02 -75.10 -70.47
N ALA A 41 -56.50 -74.02 -69.85
CA ALA A 41 -57.33 -72.93 -69.30
C ALA A 41 -56.70 -71.51 -69.37
N LYS A 42 -55.55 -71.33 -70.05
CA LYS A 42 -55.06 -69.98 -70.45
C LYS A 42 -55.87 -69.57 -71.68
N VAL A 43 -56.50 -68.40 -71.76
CA VAL A 43 -55.83 -67.08 -71.90
C VAL A 43 -56.42 -65.98 -71.01
N LYS A 44 -57.62 -66.14 -70.44
CA LYS A 44 -58.43 -65.00 -69.95
C LYS A 44 -58.31 -64.61 -68.47
N THR A 45 -57.44 -65.26 -67.69
CA THR A 45 -57.26 -65.01 -66.24
C THR A 45 -55.91 -64.39 -65.86
N VAL A 46 -54.91 -64.46 -66.73
CA VAL A 46 -53.55 -63.96 -66.46
C VAL A 46 -53.56 -62.45 -66.21
N GLN A 47 -54.20 -61.68 -67.10
CA GLN A 47 -54.33 -60.22 -67.02
C GLN A 47 -55.04 -59.69 -65.76
N LEU A 48 -55.66 -60.55 -64.93
CA LEU A 48 -56.38 -60.13 -63.71
C LEU A 48 -55.64 -60.53 -62.42
N LEU A 49 -54.55 -61.29 -62.53
CA LEU A 49 -53.58 -61.52 -61.45
C LEU A 49 -52.44 -60.51 -61.52
N ASP A 50 -51.87 -60.30 -62.71
CA ASP A 50 -50.76 -59.35 -62.93
C ASP A 50 -51.09 -57.93 -62.41
N PHE A 51 -52.33 -57.46 -62.63
CA PHE A 51 -52.80 -56.17 -62.12
C PHE A 51 -52.88 -56.10 -60.59
N LYS A 52 -53.21 -57.21 -59.91
CA LYS A 52 -53.28 -57.24 -58.44
C LYS A 52 -51.92 -57.38 -57.79
N GLU A 53 -50.99 -58.12 -58.40
CA GLU A 53 -49.60 -58.15 -57.91
C GLU A 53 -48.90 -56.81 -58.14
N ALA A 54 -49.21 -56.09 -59.22
CA ALA A 54 -48.76 -54.70 -59.40
C ALA A 54 -49.30 -53.76 -58.32
N GLU A 55 -50.63 -53.73 -58.13
CA GLU A 55 -51.31 -52.86 -57.14
C GLU A 55 -50.86 -53.14 -55.69
N ILE A 56 -50.62 -54.41 -55.35
CA ILE A 56 -50.07 -54.79 -54.02
C ILE A 56 -48.62 -54.33 -53.86
N ASN A 57 -47.77 -54.48 -54.88
CA ASN A 57 -46.38 -54.04 -54.80
C ASN A 57 -46.25 -52.51 -54.77
N GLU A 58 -47.07 -51.77 -55.52
CA GLU A 58 -47.10 -50.30 -55.51
C GLU A 58 -47.55 -49.76 -54.14
N ASN A 59 -48.57 -50.37 -53.52
CA ASN A 59 -48.95 -50.04 -52.13
C ASN A 59 -47.84 -50.41 -51.13
N LEU A 60 -47.06 -51.48 -51.36
CA LEU A 60 -45.93 -51.84 -50.51
C LEU A 60 -44.76 -50.85 -50.64
N THR A 61 -44.44 -50.39 -51.84
CA THR A 61 -43.38 -49.40 -52.08
C THR A 61 -43.77 -48.02 -51.55
N GLU A 62 -45.02 -47.56 -51.76
CA GLU A 62 -45.52 -46.35 -51.10
C GLU A 62 -45.47 -46.47 -49.56
N THR A 63 -45.94 -47.59 -48.99
CA THR A 63 -46.00 -47.74 -47.53
C THR A 63 -44.61 -47.81 -46.91
N THR A 64 -43.65 -48.46 -47.59
CA THR A 64 -42.25 -48.48 -47.14
C THR A 64 -41.55 -47.13 -47.33
N ALA A 65 -41.79 -46.42 -48.44
CA ALA A 65 -41.29 -45.05 -48.64
C ALA A 65 -41.82 -44.09 -47.57
N LYS A 66 -43.14 -44.05 -47.35
CA LYS A 66 -43.79 -43.23 -46.31
C LYS A 66 -43.30 -43.59 -44.91
N LYS A 67 -42.93 -44.85 -44.65
CA LYS A 67 -42.33 -45.28 -43.37
C LYS A 67 -40.87 -44.85 -43.21
N VAL A 68 -40.07 -44.88 -44.28
CA VAL A 68 -38.68 -44.37 -44.27
C VAL A 68 -38.67 -42.85 -44.12
N GLU A 69 -39.55 -42.13 -44.82
CA GLU A 69 -39.67 -40.68 -44.74
C GLU A 69 -40.10 -40.20 -43.35
N ASN A 70 -41.13 -40.82 -42.75
CA ASN A 70 -41.52 -40.53 -41.36
C ASN A 70 -40.43 -40.94 -40.35
N GLY A 71 -39.65 -41.98 -40.62
CA GLY A 71 -38.46 -42.33 -39.84
C GLY A 71 -37.42 -41.23 -39.85
N ALA A 72 -37.00 -40.80 -41.05
CA ALA A 72 -36.02 -39.74 -41.25
C ALA A 72 -36.47 -38.39 -40.67
N LEU A 73 -37.75 -38.02 -40.82
CA LEU A 73 -38.34 -36.82 -40.21
C LEU A 73 -38.30 -36.87 -38.68
N ASN A 74 -38.58 -38.04 -38.08
CA ASN A 74 -38.51 -38.22 -36.63
C ASN A 74 -37.06 -38.18 -36.12
N GLU A 75 -36.12 -38.87 -36.79
CA GLU A 75 -34.69 -38.81 -36.44
C GLU A 75 -34.14 -37.38 -36.55
N MET A 76 -34.46 -36.65 -37.63
CA MET A 76 -34.07 -35.25 -37.81
C MET A 76 -34.72 -34.31 -36.77
N SER A 77 -35.96 -34.57 -36.37
CA SER A 77 -36.64 -33.84 -35.29
C SER A 77 -35.98 -34.07 -33.93
N ASN A 78 -35.57 -35.29 -33.62
CA ASN A 78 -34.85 -35.59 -32.37
C ASN A 78 -33.44 -34.96 -32.38
N ALA A 79 -32.71 -35.05 -33.51
CA ALA A 79 -31.40 -34.44 -33.65
C ALA A 79 -31.43 -32.90 -33.50
N THR A 80 -32.44 -32.22 -34.05
CA THR A 80 -32.59 -30.76 -33.88
C THR A 80 -32.97 -30.39 -32.44
N ASN A 81 -33.85 -31.15 -31.79
CA ASN A 81 -34.19 -30.95 -30.38
C ASN A 81 -32.98 -31.12 -29.44
N ASP A 82 -32.12 -32.12 -29.67
CA ASP A 82 -30.93 -32.32 -28.83
C ASP A 82 -29.83 -31.29 -29.12
N ALA A 83 -29.64 -30.89 -30.39
CA ALA A 83 -28.77 -29.75 -30.72
C ALA A 83 -29.24 -28.46 -30.03
N GLN A 84 -30.55 -28.20 -29.98
CA GLN A 84 -31.14 -27.03 -29.31
C GLN A 84 -30.92 -27.08 -27.79
N LYS A 85 -31.07 -28.25 -27.14
CA LYS A 85 -30.75 -28.45 -25.71
C LYS A 85 -29.27 -28.19 -25.42
N GLU A 86 -28.35 -28.64 -26.25
CA GLU A 86 -26.91 -28.37 -26.07
C GLU A 86 -26.55 -26.90 -26.30
N MET A 87 -27.15 -26.22 -27.28
CA MET A 87 -27.02 -24.77 -27.44
C MET A 87 -27.54 -24.00 -26.22
N GLU A 88 -28.67 -24.42 -25.63
CA GLU A 88 -29.23 -23.80 -24.43
C GLU A 88 -28.33 -24.01 -23.20
N LYS A 89 -27.78 -25.22 -23.02
CA LYS A 89 -26.77 -25.52 -21.99
C LYS A 89 -25.51 -24.67 -22.18
N ALA A 90 -25.00 -24.56 -23.40
CA ALA A 90 -23.84 -23.75 -23.74
C ALA A 90 -24.09 -22.26 -23.45
N ALA A 91 -25.26 -21.72 -23.83
CA ALA A 91 -25.65 -20.35 -23.53
C ALA A 91 -25.73 -20.09 -22.02
N LYS A 92 -26.42 -20.95 -21.25
CA LYS A 92 -26.52 -20.85 -19.78
C LYS A 92 -25.16 -20.97 -19.08
N ASN A 93 -24.22 -21.74 -19.64
CA ASN A 93 -22.85 -21.83 -19.12
C ASN A 93 -22.01 -20.60 -19.47
N ALA A 94 -22.14 -20.05 -20.68
CA ALA A 94 -21.48 -18.82 -21.10
C ALA A 94 -21.98 -17.58 -20.31
N GLU A 95 -23.28 -17.52 -20.01
CA GLU A 95 -23.88 -16.50 -19.15
C GLU A 95 -23.33 -16.59 -17.71
N LYS A 96 -23.32 -17.79 -17.11
CA LYS A 96 -22.72 -18.04 -15.79
C LYS A 96 -21.22 -17.69 -15.75
N ALA A 97 -20.49 -17.91 -16.85
CA ALA A 97 -19.09 -17.51 -16.95
C ALA A 97 -18.94 -15.98 -16.99
N LYS A 98 -19.74 -15.27 -17.79
CA LYS A 98 -19.77 -13.80 -17.84
C LYS A 98 -20.14 -13.19 -16.48
N ALA A 99 -21.17 -13.71 -15.82
CA ALA A 99 -21.59 -13.25 -14.49
C ALA A 99 -20.50 -13.44 -13.43
N LYS A 100 -19.79 -14.58 -13.44
CA LYS A 100 -18.62 -14.81 -12.58
C LYS A 100 -17.47 -13.86 -12.88
N ALA A 101 -17.17 -13.59 -14.16
CA ALA A 101 -16.12 -12.67 -14.56
C ALA A 101 -16.42 -11.23 -14.14
N LEU A 102 -17.66 -10.74 -14.36
CA LEU A 102 -18.11 -9.43 -13.93
C LEU A 102 -18.00 -9.26 -12.41
N LYS A 103 -18.47 -10.25 -11.63
CA LYS A 103 -18.37 -10.21 -10.16
C LYS A 103 -16.91 -10.21 -9.68
N LEU A 104 -16.05 -11.02 -10.31
CA LEU A 104 -14.62 -11.05 -9.98
C LEU A 104 -13.95 -9.69 -10.24
N GLU A 105 -14.33 -8.99 -11.32
CA GLU A 105 -13.81 -7.65 -11.61
C GLU A 105 -14.36 -6.59 -10.64
N GLU A 106 -15.65 -6.67 -10.30
CA GLU A 106 -16.27 -5.79 -9.30
C GLU A 106 -15.62 -5.96 -7.91
N ASP A 107 -15.33 -7.20 -7.49
CA ASP A 107 -14.64 -7.50 -6.23
C ASP A 107 -13.17 -7.01 -6.25
N LYS A 108 -12.46 -7.08 -7.39
CA LYS A 108 -11.13 -6.45 -7.55
C LYS A 108 -11.20 -4.93 -7.43
N VAL A 109 -12.12 -4.27 -8.12
CA VAL A 109 -12.28 -2.81 -8.09
C VAL A 109 -12.57 -2.33 -6.66
N LYS A 110 -13.48 -3.01 -5.95
CA LYS A 110 -13.78 -2.75 -4.54
C LYS A 110 -12.58 -3.04 -3.61
N ALA A 111 -11.72 -3.99 -3.94
CA ALA A 111 -10.51 -4.26 -3.17
C ALA A 111 -9.47 -3.15 -3.39
N GLU A 112 -9.24 -2.72 -4.62
CA GLU A 112 -8.26 -1.68 -4.93
C GLU A 112 -8.72 -0.29 -4.47
N GLU A 113 -10.01 0.06 -4.58
CA GLU A 113 -10.56 1.29 -3.99
C GLU A 113 -10.31 1.35 -2.47
N LYS A 114 -10.53 0.23 -1.76
CA LYS A 114 -10.22 0.11 -0.33
C LYS A 114 -8.72 0.26 -0.04
N ARG A 115 -7.83 -0.24 -0.90
CA ARG A 115 -6.37 -0.07 -0.76
C ARG A 115 -5.94 1.37 -0.99
N VAL A 116 -6.37 1.99 -2.09
CA VAL A 116 -6.08 3.40 -2.40
C VAL A 116 -6.59 4.31 -1.28
N ARG A 117 -7.81 4.09 -0.79
CA ARG A 117 -8.41 4.88 0.30
C ARG A 117 -7.76 4.61 1.68
N ALA A 118 -7.17 3.44 1.90
CA ALA A 118 -6.36 3.17 3.08
C ALA A 118 -4.98 3.85 2.99
N GLU A 119 -4.34 3.83 1.82
CA GLU A 119 -3.05 4.47 1.58
C GLU A 119 -3.16 6.01 1.60
N GLU A 120 -4.22 6.61 1.02
CA GLU A 120 -4.47 8.05 1.11
C GLU A 120 -4.58 8.50 2.58
N LYS A 121 -5.33 7.75 3.41
CA LYS A 121 -5.41 8.00 4.85
C LYS A 121 -4.04 7.89 5.51
N ARG A 122 -3.29 6.81 5.23
CA ARG A 122 -1.95 6.58 5.79
C ARG A 122 -0.99 7.72 5.48
N LEU A 123 -0.94 8.16 4.21
CA LEU A 123 -0.13 9.28 3.75
C LEU A 123 -0.56 10.60 4.40
N LYS A 124 -1.87 10.86 4.49
CA LYS A 124 -2.46 12.06 5.09
C LYS A 124 -2.20 12.15 6.61
N ASP A 125 -2.22 11.03 7.31
CA ASP A 125 -1.91 10.98 8.73
C ASP A 125 -0.39 11.04 8.99
N MET A 126 0.44 10.42 8.15
CA MET A 126 1.90 10.63 8.15
C MET A 126 2.27 12.10 7.88
N GLU A 127 1.57 12.78 6.98
CA GLU A 127 1.82 14.20 6.68
C GLU A 127 1.42 15.12 7.85
N LYS A 128 0.26 14.88 8.48
CA LYS A 128 -0.13 15.56 9.73
C LYS A 128 0.91 15.38 10.82
N GLU A 129 1.40 14.15 11.01
CA GLU A 129 2.35 13.85 12.08
C GLU A 129 3.72 14.45 11.80
N ARG A 130 4.19 14.44 10.53
CA ARG A 130 5.39 15.19 10.13
C ARG A 130 5.24 16.69 10.44
N LYS A 131 4.10 17.30 10.10
CA LYS A 131 3.78 18.71 10.38
C LYS A 131 3.64 19.03 11.87
N ARG A 132 3.31 18.05 12.73
CA ARG A 132 3.33 18.19 14.20
C ARG A 132 4.76 18.18 14.71
N MET A 133 5.52 17.14 14.40
CA MET A 133 6.93 16.97 14.79
C MET A 133 7.80 18.15 14.31
N GLU A 134 7.53 18.68 13.13
CA GLU A 134 8.19 19.86 12.57
C GLU A 134 7.90 21.14 13.39
N LYS A 135 6.63 21.39 13.73
CA LYS A 135 6.23 22.52 14.60
C LYS A 135 6.73 22.38 16.04
N GLU A 136 6.83 21.16 16.55
CA GLU A 136 7.36 20.89 17.89
C GLU A 136 8.86 21.15 17.95
N ARG A 137 9.62 20.66 16.95
CA ARG A 137 11.05 20.98 16.78
C ARG A 137 11.28 22.48 16.63
N GLU A 138 10.47 23.17 15.82
CA GLU A 138 10.58 24.62 15.62
C GLU A 138 10.34 25.40 16.94
N LYS A 139 9.37 24.98 17.75
CA LYS A 139 9.14 25.54 19.09
C LYS A 139 10.33 25.28 20.02
N ALA A 140 10.79 24.03 20.10
CA ALA A 140 11.90 23.64 20.96
C ALA A 140 13.22 24.36 20.58
N GLU A 141 13.48 24.56 19.28
CA GLU A 141 14.64 25.35 18.83
C GLU A 141 14.49 26.83 19.22
N LYS A 142 13.31 27.44 18.98
CA LYS A 142 13.03 28.83 19.39
C LYS A 142 13.16 29.02 20.89
N GLU A 143 12.79 28.03 21.71
CA GLU A 143 12.93 28.05 23.16
C GLU A 143 14.39 27.90 23.60
N ARG A 144 15.11 26.90 23.07
CA ARG A 144 16.56 26.75 23.30
C ARG A 144 17.33 28.01 22.94
N LYS A 145 17.01 28.65 21.82
CA LYS A 145 17.65 29.89 21.33
C LYS A 145 17.28 31.13 22.13
N LYS A 146 16.19 31.12 22.90
CA LYS A 146 15.90 32.12 23.93
C LYS A 146 16.74 31.88 25.18
N ALA A 147 16.69 30.67 25.72
CA ALA A 147 17.42 30.29 26.94
C ALA A 147 18.95 30.43 26.78
N GLU A 148 19.49 30.14 25.58
CA GLU A 148 20.89 30.36 25.23
C GLU A 148 21.26 31.84 25.27
N LYS A 149 20.49 32.72 24.62
CA LYS A 149 20.70 34.18 24.67
C LYS A 149 20.51 34.78 26.06
N GLU A 150 19.68 34.17 26.89
CA GLU A 150 19.49 34.56 28.28
C GLU A 150 20.69 34.17 29.16
N ARG A 151 21.18 32.93 29.02
CA ARG A 151 22.43 32.47 29.63
C ARG A 151 23.64 33.31 29.18
N GLU A 152 23.72 33.67 27.89
CA GLU A 152 24.78 34.53 27.34
C GLU A 152 24.77 35.92 28.00
N LYS A 153 23.59 36.53 28.19
CA LYS A 153 23.43 37.80 28.91
C LYS A 153 23.77 37.67 30.39
N ALA A 154 23.32 36.60 31.05
CA ALA A 154 23.64 36.31 32.44
C ALA A 154 25.15 36.16 32.66
N ALA A 155 25.83 35.45 31.76
CA ALA A 155 27.28 35.29 31.77
C ALA A 155 27.99 36.64 31.59
N LYS A 156 27.63 37.42 30.57
CA LYS A 156 28.20 38.75 30.32
C LYS A 156 27.95 39.75 31.46
N ALA A 157 26.80 39.66 32.14
CA ALA A 157 26.52 40.48 33.33
C ALA A 157 27.37 40.07 34.54
N LYS A 158 27.59 38.76 34.74
CA LYS A 158 28.47 38.22 35.80
C LYS A 158 29.95 38.51 35.52
N GLU A 159 30.37 38.47 34.26
CA GLU A 159 31.70 38.87 33.79
C GLU A 159 31.97 40.37 34.03
N LYS A 160 31.04 41.25 33.61
CA LYS A 160 31.09 42.69 33.93
C LYS A 160 31.26 42.94 35.43
N LEU A 161 30.55 42.17 36.27
CA LEU A 161 30.60 42.28 37.72
C LEU A 161 31.95 41.84 38.29
N ALA A 162 32.51 40.71 37.83
CA ALA A 162 33.84 40.25 38.22
C ALA A 162 34.92 41.29 37.87
N ASN A 163 34.94 41.72 36.59
CA ASN A 163 35.88 42.72 36.07
C ASN A 163 35.69 44.11 36.72
N ALA A 164 34.54 44.38 37.35
CA ALA A 164 34.30 45.59 38.13
C ALA A 164 34.83 45.47 39.56
N LYS A 165 34.71 44.29 40.20
CA LYS A 165 35.22 44.02 41.55
C LYS A 165 36.75 43.91 41.59
N GLU A 166 37.36 43.24 40.62
CA GLU A 166 38.81 43.20 40.42
C GLU A 166 39.43 44.61 40.39
N LYS A 167 38.79 45.54 39.66
CA LYS A 167 39.21 46.95 39.59
C LYS A 167 38.98 47.75 40.87
N GLU A 168 38.07 47.35 41.75
CA GLU A 168 37.99 47.94 43.09
C GLU A 168 39.12 47.40 43.97
N GLU A 169 39.40 46.10 43.89
CA GLU A 169 40.47 45.45 44.65
C GLU A 169 41.85 46.05 44.31
N ASP A 170 42.15 46.29 43.03
CA ASP A 170 43.40 46.91 42.61
C ASP A 170 43.52 48.39 43.02
N LEU A 171 42.42 49.15 42.98
CA LEU A 171 42.39 50.52 43.53
C LEU A 171 42.61 50.53 45.05
N ASN A 172 42.03 49.57 45.78
CA ASN A 172 42.23 49.41 47.22
C ASN A 172 43.70 49.05 47.54
N LYS A 173 44.29 48.06 46.84
CA LYS A 173 45.73 47.74 46.93
C LYS A 173 46.62 48.95 46.63
N GLU A 174 46.21 49.82 45.70
CA GLU A 174 46.93 51.07 45.41
C GLU A 174 46.81 52.11 46.53
N ILE A 175 45.65 52.23 47.18
CA ILE A 175 45.44 53.10 48.34
C ILE A 175 46.25 52.60 49.52
N GLU A 176 46.20 51.31 49.84
CA GLU A 176 46.99 50.70 50.93
C GLU A 176 48.50 50.93 50.75
N LYS A 177 49.03 50.75 49.53
CA LYS A 177 50.43 51.01 49.20
C LYS A 177 50.82 52.48 49.34
N ASP A 178 49.90 53.41 49.09
CA ASP A 178 50.15 54.84 49.23
C ASP A 178 49.99 55.30 50.70
N GLN A 179 48.98 54.81 51.42
CA GLN A 179 48.80 55.03 52.86
C GLN A 179 50.00 54.52 53.66
N ALA A 180 50.46 53.28 53.40
CA ALA A 180 51.61 52.71 54.09
C ALA A 180 52.92 53.46 53.81
N LYS A 181 53.06 54.10 52.63
CA LYS A 181 54.18 55.00 52.32
C LYS A 181 54.06 56.33 53.07
N PHE A 182 52.87 56.95 53.04
CA PHE A 182 52.58 58.17 53.78
C PHE A 182 52.83 57.98 55.29
N ASP A 183 52.21 56.97 55.91
CA ASP A 183 52.38 56.65 57.34
C ASP A 183 53.86 56.43 57.69
N LYS A 184 54.62 55.74 56.83
CA LYS A 184 56.05 55.51 57.03
C LYS A 184 56.86 56.81 56.93
N LEU A 185 56.57 57.68 55.97
CA LEU A 185 57.29 58.96 55.83
C LEU A 185 56.93 59.93 56.97
N ASN A 186 55.65 60.00 57.33
CA ASN A 186 55.12 60.84 58.41
C ASN A 186 55.69 60.43 59.78
N LYS A 187 55.67 59.13 60.13
CA LYS A 187 56.28 58.60 61.36
C LYS A 187 57.79 58.81 61.47
N ASN A 188 58.48 59.01 60.34
CA ASN A 188 59.91 59.33 60.30
C ASN A 188 60.20 60.85 60.29
N GLY A 189 59.17 61.72 60.35
CA GLY A 189 59.34 63.17 60.26
C GLY A 189 59.83 63.66 58.88
N LYS A 190 59.64 62.86 57.82
CA LYS A 190 60.19 63.11 56.47
C LYS A 190 59.22 63.78 55.49
N LEU A 191 58.18 64.45 56.00
CA LEU A 191 57.21 65.20 55.21
C LEU A 191 57.12 66.61 55.76
N SER A 192 57.12 67.62 54.89
CA SER A 192 56.66 68.96 55.26
C SER A 192 55.13 68.98 55.39
N PRO A 193 54.52 70.02 56.01
CA PRO A 193 53.07 70.18 56.01
C PRO A 193 52.44 70.15 54.60
N GLU A 194 53.13 70.72 53.61
CA GLU A 194 52.70 70.75 52.21
C GLU A 194 52.77 69.36 51.55
N ASP A 195 53.77 68.54 51.92
CA ASP A 195 53.84 67.15 51.46
C ASP A 195 52.74 66.28 52.08
N ILE A 196 52.40 66.51 53.35
CA ILE A 196 51.27 65.86 54.02
C ILE A 196 49.97 66.17 53.27
N GLU A 197 49.74 67.44 52.89
CA GLU A 197 48.58 67.84 52.11
C GLU A 197 48.54 67.17 50.73
N LYS A 198 49.66 67.13 50.00
CA LYS A 198 49.77 66.42 48.70
C LYS A 198 49.49 64.92 48.82
N TRP A 199 49.96 64.25 49.88
CA TRP A 199 49.64 62.84 50.13
C TRP A 199 48.16 62.64 50.45
N ASN A 200 47.58 63.47 51.32
CA ASN A 200 46.16 63.42 51.66
C ASN A 200 45.27 63.64 50.42
N GLU A 201 45.61 64.61 49.57
CA GLU A 201 44.88 64.90 48.33
C GLU A 201 44.98 63.73 47.33
N LYS A 202 46.17 63.14 47.18
CA LYS A 202 46.39 61.95 46.34
C LYS A 202 45.57 60.74 46.82
N ILE A 203 45.55 60.48 48.13
CA ILE A 203 44.79 59.39 48.74
C ILE A 203 43.28 59.64 48.57
N LYS A 204 42.81 60.86 48.85
CA LYS A 204 41.42 61.28 48.63
C LYS A 204 40.96 61.05 47.18
N LYS A 205 41.74 61.50 46.19
CA LYS A 205 41.48 61.30 44.74
C LYS A 205 41.43 59.83 44.33
N LYS A 206 42.03 58.90 45.08
CA LYS A 206 41.88 57.46 44.86
C LYS A 206 40.65 56.89 45.57
N THR A 207 40.35 57.31 46.79
CA THR A 207 39.14 56.93 47.53
C THR A 207 37.87 57.36 46.78
N GLU A 208 37.87 58.54 46.16
CA GLU A 208 36.78 59.01 45.27
C GLU A 208 36.59 58.07 44.07
N LYS A 209 37.67 57.61 43.43
CA LYS A 209 37.62 56.61 42.34
C LYS A 209 37.12 55.25 42.81
N VAL A 210 37.43 54.84 44.05
CA VAL A 210 36.87 53.60 44.64
C VAL A 210 35.36 53.72 44.83
N GLU A 211 34.83 54.84 45.32
CA GLU A 211 33.38 54.98 45.47
C GLU A 211 32.65 55.14 44.12
N GLU A 212 33.28 55.78 43.11
CA GLU A 212 32.81 55.65 41.72
C GLU A 212 32.76 54.19 41.26
N GLN A 213 33.80 53.40 41.55
CA GLN A 213 33.92 52.00 41.14
C GLN A 213 32.87 51.13 41.85
N ARG A 214 32.64 51.35 43.14
CA ARG A 214 31.52 50.76 43.88
C ARG A 214 30.17 51.12 43.28
N ASN A 215 29.98 52.35 42.81
CA ASN A 215 28.75 52.75 42.13
C ASN A 215 28.61 52.13 40.73
N LYS A 216 29.71 51.71 40.08
CA LYS A 216 29.70 50.86 38.88
C LYS A 216 29.38 49.39 39.25
N ILE A 217 29.93 48.86 40.35
CA ILE A 217 29.61 47.53 40.90
C ILE A 217 28.13 47.42 41.28
N LYS A 218 27.58 48.35 42.07
CA LYS A 218 26.14 48.40 42.44
C LYS A 218 25.20 48.41 41.23
N LYS A 219 25.67 48.89 40.06
CA LYS A 219 24.94 48.81 38.78
C LYS A 219 25.12 47.45 38.10
N ALA A 220 26.34 46.92 38.05
CA ALA A 220 26.65 45.59 37.50
C ALA A 220 25.99 44.45 38.29
N GLU A 221 25.89 44.56 39.62
CA GLU A 221 25.15 43.61 40.47
C GLU A 221 23.66 43.62 40.12
N LYS A 222 23.05 44.79 39.94
CA LYS A 222 21.64 44.90 39.49
C LYS A 222 21.43 44.40 38.06
N GLU A 223 22.45 44.47 37.20
CA GLU A 223 22.40 43.83 35.87
C GLU A 223 22.55 42.31 35.97
N ALA A 224 23.41 41.81 36.87
CA ALA A 224 23.68 40.38 37.06
C ALA A 224 22.57 39.63 37.81
N TYR A 225 21.91 40.26 38.80
CA TYR A 225 20.74 39.72 39.51
C TYR A 225 19.44 39.80 38.70
N LYS A 226 19.47 40.35 37.48
CA LYS A 226 18.32 40.35 36.56
C LYS A 226 18.18 39.02 35.80
N TYR A 227 19.16 38.11 35.91
CA TYR A 227 19.25 36.84 35.18
C TYR A 227 19.73 35.66 36.05
#